data_AF-A0A7S1RJY5-F1
#
_entry.id   AF-A0A7S1RJY5-F1
#
_cell.length_a   1.000
_cell.length_b   1.000
_cell.length_c   1.000
_cell.angle_alpha   90.00
_cell.angle_beta   90.00
_cell.angle_gamma   90.00
#
_symmetry.space_group_name_H-M   'P 1'
#
loop_
_entity.id
_entity.type
_entity.pdbx_description
1 polymer ?
#
loop_
_entity_poly.entity_id
_entity_poly.type
_entity_poly.pdbx_seq_one_letter_code
_entity_poly.pdbx_strand_id
1 'polypeptide(L)'
;AASTRDWRRADVVWHRLVEEAGVEPTIIQYSGRSKVHMLCGRVLEADRILEEAGDETVIGNFKTVVDHAQLLLLVCHSSPSPENLHRLRDVIGRGDRTIEQANIKHAASEWSKVKGAARRLEGDITSVRLKDVLVEWKARTQSVMKQWDNH
;
A
#
# COMPACT_ATOMS: atom_id res chain seq x y z
N ALA A 1 14.18 17.99 9.18
CA ALA A 1 14.04 16.71 9.91
C ALA A 1 12.96 15.77 9.33
N ALA A 2 11.90 16.26 8.68
CA ALA A 2 10.84 15.42 8.11
C ALA A 2 11.13 14.85 6.68
N SER A 3 12.35 15.02 6.18
CA SER A 3 12.76 14.68 4.81
C SER A 3 13.67 13.44 4.71
N THR A 4 14.06 12.85 5.85
CA THR A 4 14.79 11.59 5.86
C THR A 4 13.80 10.43 5.70
N ARG A 5 14.03 9.58 4.71
CA ARG A 5 13.32 8.31 4.48
C ARG A 5 13.68 7.32 5.59
N ASP A 6 13.21 7.62 6.79
CA ASP A 6 13.68 7.04 8.04
C ASP A 6 12.59 6.15 8.65
N TRP A 7 12.49 4.94 8.10
CA TRP A 7 11.63 3.90 8.65
C TRP A 7 12.04 3.49 10.08
N ARG A 8 13.33 3.62 10.45
CA ARG A 8 13.82 3.27 11.79
C ARG A 8 13.20 4.15 12.84
N ARG A 9 13.08 5.45 12.55
CA ARG A 9 12.38 6.37 13.44
C ARG A 9 10.91 5.99 13.62
N ALA A 10 10.23 5.54 12.57
CA ALA A 10 8.85 5.07 12.69
C ALA A 10 8.74 3.84 13.61
N ASP A 11 9.66 2.88 13.47
CA ASP A 11 9.71 1.68 14.33
C ASP A 11 10.05 2.02 15.78
N VAL A 12 10.98 2.96 16.03
CA VAL A 12 11.28 3.43 17.41
C VAL A 12 10.08 4.09 18.06
N VAL A 13 9.33 4.91 17.32
CA VAL A 13 8.10 5.54 17.84
C VAL A 13 7.03 4.49 18.12
N TRP A 14 6.89 3.50 17.23
CA TRP A 14 5.96 2.39 17.42
C TRP A 14 6.27 1.59 18.69
N HIS A 15 7.52 1.16 18.85
CA HIS A 15 7.97 0.41 20.02
C HIS A 15 7.65 1.14 21.34
N ARG A 16 7.99 2.44 21.43
CA ARG A 16 7.75 3.22 22.65
C ARG A 16 6.27 3.42 22.99
N LEU A 17 5.43 3.64 21.99
CA LEU A 17 4.02 3.94 22.22
C LEU A 17 3.18 2.68 22.37
N VAL A 18 3.34 1.73 21.46
CA VAL A 18 2.48 0.54 21.37
C VAL A 18 3.00 -0.58 22.26
N GLU A 19 4.30 -0.89 22.17
CA GLU A 19 4.86 -2.06 22.85
C GLU A 19 5.24 -1.76 24.31
N GLU A 20 5.88 -0.61 24.59
CA GLU A 20 6.29 -0.23 25.94
C GLU A 20 5.16 0.43 26.74
N ALA A 21 4.42 1.38 26.13
CA ALA A 21 3.39 2.15 26.81
C ALA A 21 1.97 1.57 26.65
N GLY A 22 1.78 0.51 25.87
CA GLY A 22 0.50 -0.18 25.71
C GLY A 22 -0.60 0.66 25.02
N VAL A 23 -0.22 1.65 24.21
CA VAL A 23 -1.19 2.44 23.45
C VAL A 23 -1.79 1.60 22.33
N GLU A 24 -3.11 1.48 22.33
CA GLU A 24 -3.84 0.79 21.26
C GLU A 24 -3.75 1.59 19.95
N PRO A 25 -3.16 1.03 18.88
CA PRO A 25 -3.03 1.73 17.61
C PRO A 25 -4.34 1.73 16.81
N THR A 26 -4.68 2.91 16.28
CA THR A 26 -5.75 3.06 15.29
C THR A 26 -5.26 2.75 13.88
N ILE A 27 -6.19 2.59 12.93
CA ILE A 27 -5.86 2.39 11.52
C ILE A 27 -5.00 3.52 10.93
N ILE A 28 -5.11 4.74 11.45
CA ILE A 28 -4.30 5.87 11.00
C ILE A 28 -2.82 5.64 11.34
N GLN A 29 -2.52 5.08 12.51
CA GLN A 29 -1.15 4.77 12.93
C GLN A 29 -0.57 3.60 12.13
N TYR A 30 -1.35 2.53 11.91
CA TYR A 30 -0.95 1.42 11.02
C TYR A 30 -0.68 1.90 9.60
N SER A 31 -1.62 2.64 9.00
CA SER A 31 -1.46 3.22 7.66
C SER A 31 -0.23 4.12 7.58
N GLY A 32 -0.01 4.98 8.57
CA GLY A 32 1.17 5.84 8.64
C GLY A 32 2.48 5.05 8.68
N ARG A 33 2.57 4.02 9.55
CA ARG A 33 3.75 3.17 9.68
C ARG A 33 4.01 2.38 8.39
N SER A 34 3.00 1.71 7.85
CA SER A 34 3.08 0.97 6.59
C SER A 34 3.57 1.87 5.44
N LYS A 35 2.99 3.07 5.32
CA LYS A 35 3.37 4.03 4.27
C LYS A 35 4.82 4.46 4.36
N VAL A 36 5.37 4.68 5.56
CA VAL A 36 6.80 5.02 5.71
C VAL A 36 7.68 3.89 5.19
N HIS A 37 7.38 2.64 5.55
CA HIS A 37 8.11 1.46 5.05
C HIS A 37 7.99 1.33 3.53
N MET A 38 6.79 1.48 2.97
CA MET A 38 6.56 1.46 1.52
C MET A 38 7.41 2.53 0.80
N LEU A 39 7.41 3.77 1.29
CA LEU A 39 8.19 4.86 0.69
C LEU A 39 9.71 4.66 0.80
N CYS A 40 10.14 3.81 1.73
CA CYS A 40 11.54 3.36 1.86
C CYS A 40 11.85 2.10 1.05
N GLY A 41 10.92 1.58 0.25
CA GLY A 41 11.09 0.37 -0.56
C GLY A 41 10.96 -0.94 0.22
N ARG A 42 10.54 -0.89 1.49
CA ARG A 42 10.30 -2.07 2.34
C ARG A 42 8.87 -2.58 2.16
N VAL A 43 8.56 -3.00 0.93
CA VAL A 43 7.19 -3.33 0.50
C VAL A 43 6.59 -4.49 1.33
N LEU A 44 7.35 -5.57 1.55
CA LEU A 44 6.87 -6.72 2.34
C LEU A 44 6.62 -6.36 3.82
N GLU A 45 7.45 -5.49 4.39
CA GLU A 45 7.26 -5.02 5.76
C GLU A 45 6.00 -4.15 5.87
N ALA A 46 5.81 -3.25 4.90
CA ALA A 46 4.62 -2.42 4.83
C ALA A 46 3.33 -3.26 4.73
N ASP A 47 3.41 -4.43 4.09
CA ASP A 47 2.26 -5.31 3.84
C ASP A 47 1.88 -6.02 5.12
N ARG A 48 2.86 -6.60 5.79
CA ARG A 48 2.73 -7.18 7.13
C ARG A 48 2.12 -6.22 8.14
N ILE A 49 2.51 -4.94 8.12
CA ILE A 49 1.93 -3.93 9.02
C ILE A 49 0.43 -3.70 8.78
N LEU A 50 -0.04 -3.81 7.53
CA LEU A 50 -1.47 -3.68 7.24
C LEU A 50 -2.24 -4.96 7.57
N GLU A 51 -1.60 -6.14 7.42
CA GLU A 51 -2.15 -7.40 7.90
C GLU A 51 -2.32 -7.42 9.42
N GLU A 52 -1.36 -6.85 10.17
CA GLU A 52 -1.44 -6.67 11.63
C GLU A 52 -2.65 -5.83 12.05
N ALA A 53 -3.08 -4.87 11.22
CA ALA A 53 -4.25 -4.04 11.49
C ALA A 53 -5.59 -4.78 11.28
N GLY A 54 -5.58 -5.89 10.54
CA GLY A 54 -6.75 -6.67 10.17
C GLY A 54 -7.54 -6.09 9.00
N ASP A 55 -7.99 -6.98 8.11
CA ASP A 55 -8.59 -6.61 6.83
C ASP A 55 -9.84 -5.73 6.96
N GLU A 56 -10.74 -6.03 7.90
CA GLU A 56 -11.98 -5.27 8.09
C GLU A 56 -11.69 -3.81 8.46
N THR A 57 -10.63 -3.58 9.24
CA THR A 57 -10.19 -2.25 9.64
C THR A 57 -9.55 -1.50 8.46
N VAL A 58 -8.77 -2.20 7.63
CA VAL A 58 -8.18 -1.62 6.41
C VAL A 58 -9.26 -1.19 5.41
N ILE A 59 -10.27 -2.05 5.22
CA ILE A 59 -11.32 -1.85 4.22
C ILE A 59 -12.34 -0.80 4.67
N GLY A 60 -12.45 -0.51 5.97
CA GLY A 60 -13.27 0.61 6.44
C GLY A 60 -12.76 2.01 6.04
N ASN A 61 -11.54 2.13 5.50
CA ASN A 61 -10.92 3.42 5.18
C ASN A 61 -10.43 3.50 3.72
N PHE A 62 -10.99 4.44 2.95
CA PHE A 62 -10.66 4.57 1.53
C PHE A 62 -9.18 4.88 1.25
N LYS A 63 -8.48 5.60 2.14
CA LYS A 63 -7.05 5.89 1.93
C LYS A 63 -6.22 4.64 2.19
N THR A 64 -6.54 3.92 3.27
CA THR A 64 -5.82 2.70 3.62
C THR A 64 -6.04 1.62 2.57
N VAL A 65 -7.26 1.44 2.04
CA VAL A 65 -7.51 0.44 0.99
C VAL A 65 -6.79 0.78 -0.32
N VAL A 66 -6.68 2.06 -0.69
CA VAL A 66 -5.88 2.50 -1.85
C VAL A 66 -4.39 2.23 -1.60
N ASP A 67 -3.87 2.58 -0.43
CA ASP A 67 -2.47 2.33 -0.05
C ASP A 67 -2.16 0.81 -0.03
N HIS A 68 -3.07 -0.02 0.49
CA HIS A 68 -2.92 -1.48 0.52
C HIS A 68 -2.92 -2.09 -0.89
N ALA A 69 -3.85 -1.66 -1.75
CA ALA A 69 -3.88 -2.13 -3.12
C ALA A 69 -2.63 -1.67 -3.89
N GLN A 70 -2.16 -0.43 -3.71
CA GLN A 70 -0.89 0.06 -4.26
C GLN A 70 0.29 -0.81 -3.80
N LEU A 71 0.27 -1.25 -2.55
CA LEU A 71 1.30 -2.10 -2.00
C LEU A 71 1.28 -3.50 -2.62
N LEU A 72 0.11 -4.13 -2.73
CA LEU A 72 -0.04 -5.44 -3.37
C LEU A 72 0.30 -5.41 -4.86
N LEU A 73 0.06 -4.30 -5.56
CA LEU A 73 0.57 -4.12 -6.94
C LEU A 73 2.10 -4.24 -6.99
N LEU A 74 2.80 -3.64 -6.03
CA LEU A 74 4.26 -3.70 -5.94
C LEU A 74 4.76 -5.09 -5.55
N VAL A 75 4.08 -5.76 -4.62
CA VAL A 75 4.38 -7.14 -4.22
C VAL A 75 4.20 -8.08 -5.43
N CYS A 76 3.08 -7.97 -6.14
CA CYS A 76 2.81 -8.78 -7.33
C CYS A 76 3.89 -8.57 -8.40
N HIS A 77 4.22 -7.32 -8.70
CA HIS A 77 5.25 -6.98 -9.68
C HIS A 77 6.64 -7.52 -9.30
N SER A 78 7.04 -7.38 -8.03
CA SER A 78 8.37 -7.76 -7.57
C SER A 78 8.52 -9.27 -7.30
N SER A 79 7.43 -9.95 -6.97
CA SER A 79 7.39 -11.38 -6.67
C SER A 79 6.10 -12.02 -7.21
N PRO A 80 6.03 -12.24 -8.54
CA PRO A 80 4.86 -12.82 -9.19
C PRO A 80 4.51 -14.20 -8.60
N SER A 81 3.33 -14.33 -8.03
CA SER A 81 2.79 -15.63 -7.60
C SER A 81 1.26 -15.65 -7.70
N PRO A 82 0.65 -16.83 -7.89
CA PRO A 82 -0.81 -16.96 -7.86
C PRO A 82 -1.42 -16.46 -6.55
N GLU A 83 -0.71 -16.66 -5.43
CA GLU A 83 -1.13 -16.20 -4.11
C GLU A 83 -1.16 -14.67 -4.01
N ASN A 84 -0.10 -13.98 -4.45
CA ASN A 84 -0.05 -12.51 -4.45
C ASN A 84 -1.13 -11.91 -5.36
N LEU A 85 -1.36 -12.51 -6.53
CA LEU A 85 -2.46 -12.11 -7.42
C LEU A 85 -3.84 -12.35 -6.80
N HIS A 86 -4.01 -13.44 -6.06
CA HIS A 86 -5.26 -13.71 -5.34
C HIS A 86 -5.51 -12.66 -4.24
N ARG A 87 -4.48 -12.35 -3.44
CA ARG A 87 -4.53 -11.29 -2.41
C ARG A 87 -4.90 -9.93 -3.02
N LEU A 88 -4.27 -9.58 -4.15
CA LEU A 88 -4.60 -8.35 -4.89
C LEU A 88 -6.07 -8.34 -5.34
N ARG A 89 -6.56 -9.44 -5.93
CA ARG A 89 -7.97 -9.56 -6.35
C ARG A 89 -8.94 -9.39 -5.19
N ASP A 90 -8.66 -10.00 -4.04
CA ASP A 90 -9.52 -9.90 -2.86
C ASP A 90 -9.62 -8.44 -2.39
N VAL A 91 -8.49 -7.74 -2.26
CA VAL A 91 -8.46 -6.33 -1.88
C VAL A 91 -9.18 -5.45 -2.89
N ILE A 92 -9.02 -5.70 -4.19
CA ILE A 92 -9.77 -4.96 -5.23
C ILE A 92 -11.29 -5.20 -5.09
N GLY A 93 -11.71 -6.45 -4.91
CA GLY A 93 -13.13 -6.80 -4.78
C GLY A 93 -13.77 -6.19 -3.53
N ARG A 94 -13.07 -6.19 -2.40
CA ARG A 94 -13.56 -5.62 -1.14
C ARG A 94 -13.52 -4.09 -1.15
N GLY A 95 -12.48 -3.50 -1.74
CA GLY A 95 -12.29 -2.06 -1.81
C GLY A 95 -13.32 -1.33 -2.67
N ASP A 96 -13.92 -1.97 -3.67
CA ASP A 96 -14.98 -1.35 -4.48
C ASP A 96 -16.12 -0.79 -3.62
N ARG A 97 -16.58 -1.56 -2.62
CA ARG A 97 -17.63 -1.12 -1.68
C ARG A 97 -17.20 0.10 -0.86
N THR A 98 -15.97 0.10 -0.36
CA THR A 98 -15.42 1.21 0.45
C THR A 98 -15.34 2.51 -0.36
N ILE A 99 -14.86 2.41 -1.60
CA ILE A 99 -14.69 3.59 -2.46
C ILE A 99 -16.05 4.17 -2.86
N GLU A 100 -17.03 3.32 -3.16
CA GLU A 100 -18.41 3.72 -3.43
C GLU A 100 -19.03 4.43 -2.22
N GLN A 101 -18.89 3.85 -1.03
CA GLN A 101 -19.42 4.42 0.22
C GLN A 101 -18.78 5.76 0.60
N ALA A 102 -17.49 5.93 0.33
CA ALA A 102 -16.81 7.19 0.61
C ALA A 102 -17.41 8.36 -0.18
N ASN A 103 -17.96 8.12 -1.38
CA ASN A 103 -18.55 9.12 -2.26
C ASN A 103 -17.63 10.34 -2.53
N ILE A 104 -16.32 10.08 -2.64
CA ILE A 104 -15.30 11.10 -2.92
C ILE A 104 -14.78 10.91 -4.34
N LYS A 105 -14.99 11.92 -5.21
CA LYS A 105 -14.54 11.90 -6.61
C LYS A 105 -13.05 11.58 -6.77
N HIS A 106 -12.21 12.12 -5.87
CA HIS A 106 -10.78 11.85 -5.87
C HIS A 106 -10.46 10.37 -5.59
N ALA A 107 -11.10 9.76 -4.59
CA ALA A 107 -10.92 8.36 -4.24
C ALA A 107 -11.31 7.44 -5.40
N ALA A 108 -12.45 7.71 -6.06
CA ALA A 108 -12.87 6.96 -7.24
C ALA A 108 -11.86 7.04 -8.40
N SER A 109 -11.28 8.23 -8.63
CA SER A 109 -10.26 8.43 -9.67
C SER A 109 -8.96 7.68 -9.36
N GLU A 110 -8.47 7.71 -8.12
CA GLU A 110 -7.29 6.96 -7.70
C GLU A 110 -7.54 5.45 -7.80
N TRP A 111 -8.69 5.00 -7.30
CA TRP A 111 -9.07 3.60 -7.34
C TRP A 111 -9.19 3.05 -8.77
N SER A 112 -9.75 3.83 -9.70
CA SER A 112 -9.81 3.45 -11.12
C SER A 112 -8.42 3.17 -11.71
N LYS A 113 -7.41 3.98 -11.35
CA LYS A 113 -6.03 3.76 -11.80
C LYS A 113 -5.42 2.50 -11.18
N VAL A 114 -5.69 2.25 -9.89
CA VAL A 114 -5.25 1.04 -9.18
C VAL A 114 -5.83 -0.21 -9.87
N LYS A 115 -7.14 -0.22 -10.15
CA LYS A 115 -7.79 -1.30 -10.90
C LYS A 115 -7.20 -1.49 -12.30
N GLY A 116 -6.88 -0.39 -12.98
CA GLY A 116 -6.22 -0.43 -14.29
C GLY A 116 -4.82 -1.03 -14.25
N ALA A 117 -4.04 -0.80 -13.18
CA ALA A 117 -2.75 -1.45 -12.98
C ALA A 117 -2.91 -2.95 -12.61
N ALA A 118 -3.88 -3.28 -11.75
CA ALA A 118 -4.15 -4.67 -11.36
C ALA A 118 -4.49 -5.54 -12.58
N ARG A 119 -5.41 -5.08 -13.45
CA ARG A 119 -5.78 -5.80 -14.68
C ARG A 119 -4.60 -6.05 -15.63
N ARG A 120 -3.64 -5.12 -15.68
CA ARG A 120 -2.44 -5.28 -16.51
C ARG A 120 -1.52 -6.37 -15.94
N LEU A 121 -1.33 -6.40 -14.62
CA LEU A 121 -0.57 -7.46 -13.95
C LEU A 121 -1.22 -8.84 -14.09
N GLU A 122 -2.56 -8.91 -14.08
CA GLU A 122 -3.29 -10.15 -14.27
C GLU A 122 -3.18 -10.73 -15.68
N GLY A 123 -2.97 -9.88 -16.68
CA GLY A 123 -2.86 -10.30 -18.08
C GLY A 123 -1.47 -10.83 -18.41
N ASP A 124 -0.47 -9.96 -18.39
CA ASP A 124 0.94 -10.31 -18.65
C ASP A 124 1.85 -9.44 -17.80
N ILE A 125 2.27 -10.00 -16.66
CA ILE A 125 3.14 -9.32 -15.70
C ILE A 125 4.50 -8.92 -16.30
N THR A 126 5.01 -9.67 -17.29
CA THR A 126 6.33 -9.41 -17.89
C THR A 126 6.33 -8.17 -18.76
N SER A 127 5.15 -7.76 -19.24
CA SER A 127 4.96 -6.54 -20.02
C SER A 127 4.82 -5.27 -19.16
N VAL A 128 4.60 -5.42 -17.85
CA VAL A 128 4.31 -4.33 -16.92
C VAL A 128 5.61 -3.83 -16.30
N ARG A 129 5.91 -2.55 -16.47
CA ARG A 129 7.10 -1.92 -15.84
C ARG A 129 6.74 -1.41 -14.45
N LEU A 130 7.74 -1.26 -13.58
CA LEU A 130 7.54 -0.70 -12.23
C LEU A 130 6.77 0.64 -12.24
N LYS A 131 7.08 1.55 -13.17
CA LYS A 131 6.37 2.83 -13.29
C LYS A 131 4.87 2.68 -13.61
N ASP A 132 4.45 1.57 -14.20
CA ASP A 132 3.06 1.30 -14.58
C ASP A 132 2.22 0.84 -13.39
N VAL A 133 2.87 0.36 -12.32
CA VAL A 133 2.26 -0.06 -11.06
C VAL A 133 2.39 0.99 -9.94
N LEU A 134 3.25 2.00 -10.08
CA LEU A 134 3.34 3.16 -9.18
C LEU A 134 2.22 4.18 -9.47
N VAL A 135 1.01 3.85 -9.04
CA VAL A 135 -0.22 4.62 -9.28
C VAL A 135 -0.34 5.81 -8.32
N GLU A 136 -0.02 5.62 -7.04
CA GLU A 136 -0.10 6.69 -6.04
C GLU A 136 0.98 7.75 -6.29
N TRP A 137 0.61 9.03 -6.21
CA TRP A 137 1.55 10.13 -6.43
C TRP A 137 2.78 10.05 -5.52
N LYS A 138 2.61 9.67 -4.25
CA LYS A 138 3.73 9.59 -3.29
C LYS A 138 4.66 8.42 -3.60
N ALA A 139 4.11 7.26 -3.96
CA ALA A 139 4.90 6.15 -4.47
C ALA A 139 5.71 6.58 -5.71
N ARG A 140 5.12 7.36 -6.61
CA ARG A 140 5.79 7.85 -7.83
C ARG A 140 6.81 8.97 -7.62
N THR A 141 6.62 9.84 -6.63
CA THR A 141 7.40 11.10 -6.54
C THR A 141 8.23 11.25 -5.26
N GLN A 142 7.85 10.57 -4.19
CA GLN A 142 8.49 10.68 -2.86
C GLN A 142 9.24 9.40 -2.47
N SER A 143 8.79 8.23 -2.95
CA SER A 143 9.44 6.94 -2.68
C SER A 143 10.87 6.86 -3.23
N VAL A 144 11.70 6.01 -2.62
CA VAL A 144 12.97 5.52 -3.21
C VAL A 144 12.74 4.85 -4.56
N MET A 145 11.59 4.19 -4.72
CA MET A 145 11.24 3.40 -5.91
C MET A 145 11.14 4.23 -7.19
N LYS A 146 10.96 5.55 -7.08
CA LYS A 146 10.97 6.45 -8.23
C LYS A 146 12.31 6.47 -9.00
N GLN A 147 13.38 6.05 -8.33
CA GLN A 147 14.74 5.99 -8.88
C GLN A 147 15.13 4.56 -9.26
N TRP A 148 14.27 3.57 -9.04
CA TRP A 148 14.54 2.20 -9.44
C TRP A 148 14.42 2.07 -10.95
N ASP A 149 15.28 1.24 -11.51
CA ASP A 149 15.22 0.90 -12.92
C ASP A 149 13.90 0.20 -13.26
N ASN A 150 13.46 0.35 -14.51
CA ASN A 150 12.23 -0.27 -15.02
C ASN A 150 12.46 -1.75 -15.40
N HIS A 151 13.03 -2.54 -14.50
CA HIS A 151 13.13 -4.00 -14.68
C HIS A 151 11.75 -4.65 -14.58
#